data_AF-V5FNQ4-F1
#
_entry.id   AF-V5FNQ4-F1
#
_cell.length_a   1.000
_cell.length_b   1.000
_cell.length_c   1.000
_cell.angle_alpha   90.00
_cell.angle_beta   90.00
_cell.angle_gamma   90.00
#
_symmetry.space_group_name_H-M   'P 1'
#
loop_
_entity.id
_entity.type
_entity.pdbx_description
1 polymer ?
#
loop_
_entity_poly.entity_id
_entity_poly.type
_entity_poly.pdbx_seq_one_letter_code
_entity_poly.pdbx_strand_id
1 'polypeptide(L)'
;MIRASRKHSKRFAGAISRRAKNDRLDAELIAHYGEAIKPTLTVIKPKNIRLMSDLVIRRNQLLSMQTMEKNRIQILPASLHSTIKPMLTTIKNQITKLEEKLVKLIEDSPEYQAKKYDITERPRNRKHCRCITDWRRSNNT
;
A
#
# COMPACT_ATOMS: atom_id res chain seq x y z
N MET A 1 4.10 -22.17 0.44
CA MET A 1 4.08 -21.93 -1.03
C MET A 1 5.27 -21.05 -1.39
N ILE A 2 6.17 -21.52 -2.26
CA ILE A 2 7.32 -20.72 -2.74
C ILE A 2 6.81 -19.75 -3.79
N ARG A 3 6.93 -18.43 -3.54
CA ARG A 3 6.52 -17.42 -4.52
C ARG A 3 7.77 -16.87 -5.21
N ALA A 4 8.15 -17.47 -6.34
CA ALA A 4 9.15 -16.88 -7.23
C ALA A 4 8.59 -15.60 -7.84
N SER A 5 9.30 -14.49 -7.69
CA SER A 5 8.85 -13.19 -8.19
C SER A 5 9.39 -12.96 -9.60
N ARG A 6 8.47 -12.71 -10.55
CA ARG A 6 8.76 -12.53 -11.99
C ARG A 6 9.92 -11.56 -12.31
N LYS A 7 10.15 -10.54 -11.46
CA LYS A 7 11.27 -9.62 -11.65
C LYS A 7 12.63 -10.30 -11.43
N HIS A 8 12.73 -11.16 -10.41
CA HIS A 8 13.98 -11.83 -10.08
C HIS A 8 14.30 -12.97 -11.05
N SER A 9 13.28 -13.70 -11.51
CA SER A 9 13.47 -14.71 -12.57
C SER A 9 13.98 -14.08 -13.87
N LYS A 10 13.45 -12.91 -14.28
CA LYS A 10 13.95 -12.18 -15.47
C LYS A 10 15.38 -11.67 -15.33
N ARG A 11 15.80 -11.24 -14.13
CA ARG A 11 17.18 -10.80 -13.88
C ARG A 11 18.15 -11.99 -13.93
N PHE A 12 17.74 -13.13 -13.40
CA PHE A 12 18.49 -14.38 -13.48
C PHE A 12 18.61 -14.89 -14.92
N ALA A 13 17.52 -14.85 -15.71
CA ALA A 13 17.54 -15.14 -17.14
C ALA A 13 18.55 -14.26 -17.91
N GLY A 14 18.61 -12.97 -17.55
CA GLY A 14 19.57 -12.02 -18.14
C GLY A 14 21.02 -12.35 -17.78
N ALA A 15 21.29 -12.81 -16.56
CA ALA A 15 22.63 -13.22 -16.11
C ALA A 15 23.10 -14.53 -16.76
N ILE A 16 22.16 -15.41 -17.14
CA ILE A 16 22.42 -16.69 -17.81
C ILE A 16 22.29 -16.56 -19.35
N SER A 17 22.05 -15.35 -19.86
CA SER A 17 21.83 -15.06 -21.29
C SER A 17 20.70 -15.88 -21.94
N ARG A 18 19.82 -16.52 -21.14
CA ARG A 18 18.67 -17.29 -21.60
C ARG A 18 17.41 -16.45 -21.49
N ARG A 19 17.17 -15.59 -22.48
CA ARG A 19 15.97 -14.76 -22.58
C ARG A 19 14.98 -15.41 -23.54
N ALA A 20 14.11 -16.27 -23.03
CA ALA A 20 13.16 -17.00 -23.86
C ALA A 20 11.79 -16.29 -23.95
N LYS A 21 11.21 -16.25 -25.16
CA LYS A 21 9.81 -15.87 -25.44
C LYS A 21 8.93 -17.13 -25.57
N ASN A 22 9.15 -18.12 -24.70
CA ASN A 22 8.45 -19.40 -24.73
C ASN A 22 8.14 -19.87 -23.31
N ASP A 23 6.88 -20.19 -23.04
CA ASP A 23 6.39 -20.58 -21.71
C ASP A 23 7.06 -21.87 -21.20
N ARG A 24 7.47 -22.79 -22.09
CA ARG A 24 8.20 -24.01 -21.70
C ARG A 24 9.58 -23.69 -21.10
N LEU A 25 10.30 -22.76 -21.73
CA LEU A 25 11.61 -22.34 -21.26
C LEU A 25 11.51 -21.41 -20.04
N ASP A 26 10.43 -20.63 -19.92
CA ASP A 26 10.16 -19.84 -18.70
C ASP A 26 9.88 -20.74 -17.49
N ALA A 27 9.15 -21.86 -17.69
CA ALA A 27 8.93 -22.85 -16.65
C ALA A 27 10.23 -23.55 -16.20
N GLU A 28 11.07 -23.96 -17.15
CA GLU A 28 12.39 -24.55 -16.87
C GLU A 28 13.31 -23.55 -16.14
N LEU A 29 13.31 -22.28 -16.58
CA LEU A 29 14.05 -21.22 -15.92
C LEU A 29 13.57 -20.96 -14.48
N ILE A 30 12.26 -21.00 -14.24
CA ILE A 30 11.68 -20.84 -12.89
C ILE A 30 12.05 -22.03 -12.01
N ALA A 31 12.07 -23.26 -12.55
CA ALA A 31 12.50 -24.45 -11.84
C ALA A 31 13.98 -24.36 -11.45
N HIS A 32 14.84 -24.04 -12.41
CA HIS A 32 16.29 -23.86 -12.18
C HIS A 32 16.58 -22.70 -11.21
N TYR A 33 15.83 -21.60 -11.31
CA TYR A 33 15.89 -20.50 -10.34
C TYR A 33 15.51 -20.96 -8.93
N GLY A 34 14.47 -21.78 -8.79
CA GLY A 34 14.04 -22.35 -7.51
C GLY A 34 15.08 -23.27 -6.89
N GLU A 35 15.75 -24.08 -7.69
CA GLU A 35 16.80 -25.01 -7.26
C GLU A 35 18.11 -24.29 -6.90
N ALA A 36 18.55 -23.34 -7.73
CA ALA A 36 19.81 -22.62 -7.54
C ALA A 36 19.75 -21.60 -6.41
N ILE A 37 18.64 -20.86 -6.28
CA ILE A 37 18.52 -19.76 -5.30
C ILE A 37 17.85 -20.22 -4.00
N LYS A 38 17.09 -21.33 -4.01
CA LYS A 38 16.32 -21.85 -2.85
C LYS A 38 15.65 -20.71 -2.06
N PRO A 39 14.80 -19.90 -2.73
CA PRO A 39 14.25 -18.70 -2.09
C PRO A 39 13.53 -19.07 -0.80
N THR A 40 13.82 -18.31 0.25
CA THR A 40 13.26 -18.51 1.59
C THR A 40 11.75 -18.66 1.54
N LEU A 41 11.23 -19.70 2.19
CA LEU A 41 9.80 -19.98 2.27
C LEU A 41 9.08 -18.73 2.75
N THR A 42 8.11 -18.26 1.95
CA THR A 42 7.28 -17.13 2.35
C THR A 42 6.37 -17.60 3.47
N VAL A 43 6.73 -17.27 4.71
CA VAL A 43 5.89 -17.53 5.88
C VAL A 43 4.58 -16.78 5.65
N ILE A 44 3.48 -17.53 5.63
CA ILE A 44 2.14 -16.94 5.54
C ILE A 44 2.00 -16.06 6.78
N LYS A 45 1.86 -14.75 6.55
CA LYS A 45 1.69 -13.81 7.65
C LYS A 45 0.53 -14.29 8.53
N PRO A 46 0.69 -14.31 9.86
CA PRO A 46 -0.40 -14.65 10.77
C PRO A 46 -1.62 -13.77 10.44
N LYS A 47 -2.82 -14.33 10.61
CA LYS A 47 -4.09 -13.74 10.16
C LYS A 47 -4.23 -12.26 10.57
N ASN A 48 -3.76 -11.91 11.76
CA ASN A 48 -3.79 -10.54 12.30
C ASN A 48 -2.94 -9.55 11.48
N ILE A 49 -1.74 -9.95 11.03
CA ILE A 49 -0.87 -9.09 10.19
C ILE A 49 -1.47 -8.90 8.81
N ARG A 50 -2.16 -9.92 8.29
CA ARG A 50 -2.84 -9.81 7.00
C ARG A 50 -4.00 -8.83 7.06
N LEU A 51 -4.87 -8.96 8.07
CA LEU A 51 -6.00 -8.05 8.28
C LEU A 51 -5.56 -6.60 8.45
N MET A 52 -4.50 -6.36 9.24
CA MET A 52 -3.91 -5.03 9.40
C MET A 52 -3.43 -4.45 8.06
N SER A 53 -2.70 -5.24 7.27
CA SER A 53 -2.23 -4.79 5.95
C SER A 53 -3.37 -4.49 4.98
N ASP A 54 -4.43 -5.30 5.00
CA ASP A 54 -5.59 -5.11 4.15
C ASP A 54 -6.35 -3.82 4.50
N LEU A 55 -6.48 -3.51 5.79
CA LEU A 55 -7.08 -2.26 6.27
C LEU A 55 -6.26 -1.03 5.86
N VAL A 56 -4.93 -1.09 5.97
CA VAL A 56 -4.04 0.00 5.51
C VAL A 56 -4.14 0.20 4.01
N ILE A 57 -4.19 -0.88 3.22
CA ILE A 57 -4.39 -0.81 1.77
C ILE A 57 -5.73 -0.13 1.46
N ARG A 58 -6.81 -0.52 2.14
CA ARG A 58 -8.13 0.07 1.95
C ARG A 58 -8.16 1.56 2.30
N ARG A 59 -7.52 1.97 3.39
CA ARG A 59 -7.36 3.39 3.76
C ARG A 59 -6.69 4.19 2.64
N ASN A 60 -5.60 3.67 2.08
CA ASN A 60 -4.88 4.34 1.00
C ASN A 60 -5.73 4.48 -0.28
N GLN A 61 -6.55 3.48 -0.60
CA GLN A 61 -7.51 3.57 -1.71
C GLN A 61 -8.51 4.72 -1.50
N LEU A 62 -9.09 4.82 -0.30
CA LEU A 62 -10.04 5.89 0.02
C LEU A 62 -9.40 7.28 0.00
N LEU A 63 -8.15 7.42 0.44
CA LEU A 63 -7.40 8.69 0.32
C LEU A 63 -7.18 9.09 -1.15
N SER A 64 -6.88 8.12 -2.00
CA SER A 64 -6.77 8.35 -3.45
C SER A 64 -8.12 8.81 -4.03
N MET A 65 -9.22 8.13 -3.69
CA MET A 65 -10.57 8.53 -4.09
C MET A 65 -10.92 9.94 -3.61
N GLN A 66 -10.62 10.28 -2.35
CA GLN A 66 -10.84 11.63 -1.81
C GLN A 66 -10.12 12.69 -2.65
N THR A 67 -8.86 12.42 -3.04
CA THR A 67 -8.07 13.34 -3.85
C THR A 67 -8.68 13.50 -5.26
N MET A 68 -9.11 12.40 -5.87
CA MET A 68 -9.77 12.44 -7.17
C MET A 68 -11.08 13.23 -7.14
N GLU A 69 -11.93 13.03 -6.13
CA GLU A 69 -13.18 13.77 -5.99
C GLU A 69 -12.95 15.27 -5.69
N LYS A 70 -11.90 15.61 -4.93
CA LYS A 70 -11.48 17.00 -4.72
C LYS A 70 -10.97 17.66 -6.01
N ASN A 71 -10.30 16.92 -6.88
CA ASN A 71 -9.88 17.46 -8.17
C ASN A 71 -11.10 17.61 -9.10
N ARG A 72 -12.06 16.68 -9.04
CA ARG A 72 -13.31 16.75 -9.83
C ARG A 72 -14.14 17.99 -9.50
N ILE A 73 -14.35 18.31 -8.22
CA ILE A 73 -15.14 19.49 -7.84
C ILE A 73 -14.51 20.81 -8.32
N GLN A 74 -13.19 20.86 -8.51
CA GLN A 74 -12.49 22.03 -9.05
C GLN A 74 -12.71 22.21 -10.56
N ILE A 75 -12.90 21.12 -11.31
CA ILE A 75 -13.01 21.15 -12.78
C ILE A 75 -14.48 21.20 -13.23
N LEU A 76 -15.39 20.56 -12.49
CA LEU A 76 -16.80 20.41 -12.88
C LEU A 76 -17.64 21.65 -12.52
N PRO A 77 -18.70 21.94 -13.31
CA PRO A 77 -19.61 23.06 -13.06
C PRO A 77 -20.41 22.88 -11.75
N ALA A 78 -20.83 24.01 -11.16
CA ALA A 78 -21.48 24.05 -9.85
C ALA A 78 -22.77 23.21 -9.74
N SER A 79 -23.49 23.01 -10.85
CA SER A 79 -24.69 22.18 -10.91
C SER A 79 -24.45 20.73 -10.49
N LEU A 80 -23.23 20.21 -10.72
CA LEU A 80 -22.85 18.83 -10.39
C LEU A 80 -22.17 18.72 -9.02
N HIS A 81 -21.91 19.82 -8.32
CA HIS A 81 -21.26 19.77 -7.01
C HIS A 81 -22.13 19.10 -5.94
N SER A 82 -23.44 19.15 -6.10
CA SER A 82 -24.42 18.50 -5.21
C SER A 82 -24.27 16.97 -5.18
N THR A 83 -23.76 16.35 -6.25
CA THR A 83 -23.54 14.89 -6.30
C THR A 83 -22.17 14.50 -5.72
N ILE A 84 -21.18 15.39 -5.81
CA ILE A 84 -19.78 15.14 -5.39
C ILE A 84 -19.59 15.37 -3.89
N LYS A 85 -20.24 16.41 -3.31
CA LYS A 85 -20.11 16.74 -1.88
C LYS A 85 -20.54 15.60 -0.94
N PRO A 86 -21.66 14.88 -1.18
CA PRO A 86 -22.04 13.71 -0.40
C PRO A 86 -21.01 12.57 -0.52
N MET A 87 -20.48 12.33 -1.72
CA MET A 87 -19.43 11.32 -1.93
C MET A 87 -18.17 11.62 -1.11
N LEU A 88 -17.72 12.89 -1.10
CA LEU A 88 -16.60 13.32 -0.26
C LEU A 88 -16.85 13.10 1.23
N THR A 89 -18.08 13.35 1.70
CA THR A 89 -18.47 13.15 3.10
C THR A 89 -18.48 11.67 3.46
N THR A 90 -19.06 10.82 2.60
CA THR A 90 -19.05 9.37 2.77
C THR A 90 -17.63 8.81 2.81
N ILE A 91 -16.75 9.25 1.92
CA ILE A 91 -15.34 8.83 1.90
C ILE A 91 -14.64 9.22 3.20
N LYS A 92 -14.84 10.45 3.70
CA LYS A 92 -14.28 10.88 5.00
C LYS A 92 -14.76 9.99 6.14
N ASN A 93 -16.06 9.72 6.23
CA ASN A 93 -16.64 8.87 7.26
C ASN A 93 -16.15 7.41 7.17
N GLN A 94 -15.88 6.91 5.95
CA GLN A 94 -15.29 5.58 5.78
C GLN A 94 -13.83 5.55 6.24
N ILE A 95 -13.06 6.62 5.99
CA ILE A 95 -11.68 6.73 6.47
C ILE A 95 -11.64 6.70 8.00
N THR A 96 -12.46 7.50 8.68
CA THR A 96 -12.49 7.53 10.16
C THR A 96 -12.86 6.17 10.75
N LYS A 97 -13.89 5.50 10.21
CA LYS A 97 -14.27 4.14 10.62
C LYS A 97 -13.15 3.11 10.45
N LEU A 98 -12.33 3.24 9.40
CA LEU A 98 -11.20 2.34 9.21
C LEU A 98 -10.04 2.66 10.16
N GLU A 99 -9.81 3.94 10.45
CA GLU A 99 -8.80 4.36 11.42
C GLU A 99 -9.15 3.91 12.83
N GLU A 100 -10.42 3.99 13.25
CA GLU A 100 -10.90 3.44 14.52
C GLU A 100 -10.70 1.92 14.60
N LYS A 101 -11.02 1.19 13.53
CA LYS A 101 -10.80 -0.27 13.47
C LYS A 101 -9.31 -0.63 13.55
N LEU A 102 -8.44 0.17 12.93
CA LEU A 102 -7.00 0.00 13.01
C LEU A 102 -6.50 0.22 14.44
N VAL A 103 -6.98 1.26 15.13
CA VAL A 103 -6.61 1.55 16.53
C VAL A 103 -7.00 0.39 17.44
N LYS A 104 -8.25 -0.10 17.35
CA LYS A 104 -8.72 -1.26 18.14
C LYS A 104 -7.86 -2.51 17.92
N LEU A 105 -7.53 -2.82 16.66
CA LEU A 105 -6.65 -3.95 16.33
C LEU A 105 -5.22 -3.80 16.86
N ILE A 106 -4.73 -2.57 17.03
CA ILE A 106 -3.43 -2.29 17.64
C ILE A 106 -3.49 -2.45 19.16
N GLU A 107 -4.58 -2.04 19.80
CA GLU A 107 -4.81 -2.22 21.24
C GLU A 107 -4.93 -3.70 21.61
N ASP A 108 -5.62 -4.48 20.78
CA ASP A 108 -5.81 -5.92 21.00
C ASP A 108 -4.53 -6.76 20.80
N SER A 109 -3.49 -6.21 20.18
CA SER A 109 -2.28 -6.95 19.80
C SER A 109 -0.99 -6.29 20.36
N PRO A 110 -0.48 -6.73 21.52
CA PRO A 110 0.73 -6.15 22.15
C PRO A 110 2.00 -6.29 21.28
N GLU A 111 2.04 -7.26 20.36
CA GLU A 111 3.13 -7.46 19.39
C GLU A 111 3.32 -6.29 18.40
N TYR A 112 2.31 -5.42 18.23
CA TYR A 112 2.34 -4.31 17.27
C TYR A 112 2.80 -2.99 17.86
N GLN A 113 2.80 -2.83 19.19
CA GLN A 113 3.33 -1.61 19.82
C GLN A 113 4.83 -1.45 19.51
N ALA A 114 5.57 -2.56 19.44
CA ALA A 114 6.99 -2.56 19.08
C ALA A 114 7.26 -2.24 17.59
N LYS A 115 6.32 -2.55 16.67
CA LYS A 115 6.45 -2.26 15.22
C LYS A 115 5.88 -0.91 14.78
N LYS A 116 5.23 -0.17 15.69
CA LYS A 116 4.63 1.14 15.43
C LYS A 116 5.66 2.16 14.95
N TYR A 117 6.91 2.03 15.39
CA TYR A 117 8.03 2.92 15.06
C TYR A 117 8.48 2.83 13.59
N ASP A 118 8.37 1.67 12.94
CA ASP A 118 8.86 1.49 11.55
C ASP A 118 7.88 2.01 10.48
N ILE A 119 6.58 2.09 10.79
CA ILE A 119 5.55 2.43 9.80
C ILE A 119 5.47 3.97 9.62
N THR A 120 5.82 4.73 10.66
CA THR A 120 5.89 6.19 10.63
C THR A 120 7.07 6.74 9.82
N GLU A 121 8.11 5.93 9.58
CA GLU A 121 9.36 6.40 8.99
C GLU A 121 9.53 6.12 7.49
N ARG A 122 8.65 5.36 6.83
CA ARG A 122 8.79 5.17 5.38
C ARG A 122 8.33 6.43 4.63
N PRO A 123 9.25 7.28 4.14
CA PRO A 123 8.87 8.51 3.47
C PRO A 123 8.38 8.10 2.08
N ARG A 124 7.12 8.41 1.76
CA ARG A 124 6.71 8.45 0.37
C ARG A 124 7.52 9.55 -0.28
N ASN A 125 8.50 9.14 -1.07
CA ASN A 125 9.30 10.00 -1.93
C ASN A 125 8.39 10.94 -2.74
N ARG A 126 8.26 12.19 -2.26
CA ARG A 126 7.98 13.40 -3.02
C ARG A 126 8.75 14.50 -2.33
N LYS A 127 9.68 15.06 -3.08
CA LYS A 127 10.44 16.27 -2.75
C LYS A 127 9.50 17.32 -2.14
N HIS A 128 9.96 18.04 -1.13
CA HIS A 128 9.23 18.92 -0.18
C HIS A 128 8.62 18.24 1.05
N CYS A 129 9.48 18.01 2.05
CA CYS A 129 9.05 17.87 3.44
C CYS A 129 8.75 19.27 4.01
N ARG A 130 7.47 19.53 4.29
CA ARG A 130 7.09 20.41 5.40
C ARG A 130 6.40 19.51 6.42
N CYS A 131 6.91 19.51 7.63
CA CYS A 131 6.45 18.65 8.70
C CYS A 131 5.00 18.99 9.07
N ILE A 132 4.18 17.98 9.37
CA ILE A 132 2.78 18.16 9.82
C ILE A 132 2.69 18.99 11.11
N THR A 133 3.76 19.04 11.91
CA THR A 133 3.86 19.90 13.10
C THR A 133 3.77 21.39 12.78
N ASP A 134 4.05 21.81 11.54
CA ASP A 134 4.00 23.23 11.15
C ASP A 134 2.58 23.72 10.84
N TRP A 135 1.64 22.83 10.50
CA TRP A 135 0.28 23.25 10.15
C TRP A 135 -0.54 23.76 11.35
N ARG A 136 -0.20 23.32 12.58
CA ARG A 136 -0.90 23.75 13.80
C ARG A 136 -0.39 25.08 14.37
N ARG A 137 0.74 25.61 13.86
CA ARG A 137 1.33 26.90 14.28
C ARG A 137 0.88 28.10 13.46
N SER A 138 0.38 27.91 12.24
CA SER A 138 -0.02 29.03 11.35
C SER A 138 -1.49 29.44 11.41
N ASN A 139 -2.32 28.83 12.27
CA ASN A 139 -3.75 29.17 12.40
C ASN A 139 -4.13 29.65 13.80
N ASN A 140 -3.15 30.13 14.60
CA ASN A 140 -3.42 30.66 15.93
C ASN A 140 -2.59 31.91 16.26
N THR A 141 -2.45 32.79 15.27
CA THR A 141 -2.12 34.21 15.37
C THR A 141 -2.85 34.93 14.27
#